data_AF-A0AAJ6NGY6-F1
#
_entry.id   AF-A0AAJ6NGY6-F1
#
_cell.length_a   1.000
_cell.length_b   1.000
_cell.length_c   1.000
_cell.angle_alpha   90.00
_cell.angle_beta   90.00
_cell.angle_gamma   90.00
#
_symmetry.space_group_name_H-M   'P 1'
#
loop_
_entity.id
_entity.type
_entity.pdbx_description
1 polymer ?
#
loop_
_entity_poly.entity_id
_entity_poly.type
_entity_poly.pdbx_seq_one_letter_code
_entity_poly.pdbx_strand_id
1 'polypeptide(L)'
;MSILLLVLFLLAIIHLFYQGVILKTNNELFEADMDLLKHEFDIYTLKQNEIFNGSEKEYIAHTQEFINDCKVMGRRLTAVEMILSFADFQSSKEFDSGVSKSRSLKAMNSKIWDFNVSSGRLMARNVTSNGSLMLFVLSPFLFLVLLYTIISGRKLRTIDQNLERLSTRHC
;
A
#
# COMPACT_ATOMS: atom_id res chain seq x y z
N MET A 1 -28.52 17.08 -23.38
CA MET A 1 -27.67 16.04 -22.77
C MET A 1 -27.74 16.19 -21.26
N SER A 2 -28.03 15.11 -20.54
CA SER A 2 -28.38 15.14 -19.12
C SER A 2 -27.23 15.65 -18.25
N ILE A 3 -27.53 16.49 -17.25
CA ILE A 3 -26.60 16.96 -16.20
C ILE A 3 -25.75 15.81 -15.64
N LEU A 4 -26.32 14.61 -15.56
CA LEU A 4 -25.63 13.39 -15.16
C LEU A 4 -24.38 13.08 -15.99
N LEU A 5 -24.44 13.22 -17.32
CA LEU A 5 -23.30 12.98 -18.22
C LEU A 5 -22.18 14.00 -17.99
N LEU A 6 -22.55 15.24 -17.68
CA LEU A 6 -21.60 16.32 -17.39
C LEU A 6 -20.87 16.07 -16.07
N VAL A 7 -21.59 15.59 -15.05
CA VAL A 7 -21.02 15.17 -13.76
C VAL A 7 -20.09 13.96 -13.93
N LEU A 8 -20.51 12.94 -14.69
CA LEU A 8 -19.68 11.76 -14.96
C LEU A 8 -18.40 12.11 -15.74
N PHE A 9 -18.49 13.03 -16.69
CA PHE A 9 -17.33 13.50 -17.45
C PHE A 9 -16.33 14.26 -16.56
N LEU A 10 -16.82 15.14 -15.68
CA LEU A 10 -15.99 15.81 -14.68
C LEU A 10 -15.29 14.82 -13.74
N LEU A 11 -16.01 13.81 -13.26
CA LEU A 11 -15.45 12.76 -12.41
C LEU A 11 -14.37 11.95 -13.14
N ALA A 12 -14.57 11.65 -14.44
CA ALA A 12 -13.58 10.95 -15.25
C ALA A 12 -12.29 11.78 -15.43
N ILE A 13 -12.40 13.10 -15.64
CA ILE A 13 -11.24 13.99 -15.73
C ILE A 13 -10.48 14.04 -14.40
N ILE A 14 -11.18 14.19 -13.27
CA ILE A 14 -10.57 14.19 -11.93
C ILE A 14 -9.87 12.86 -11.67
N HIS A 15 -10.50 11.74 -12.06
CA HIS A 15 -9.91 10.41 -11.91
C HIS A 15 -8.64 10.25 -12.75
N LEU A 16 -8.64 10.72 -14.01
CA LEU A 16 -7.46 10.66 -14.88
C LEU A 16 -6.33 11.56 -14.38
N PHE A 17 -6.64 12.78 -13.90
CA PHE A 17 -5.66 13.66 -13.27
C PHE A 17 -5.05 13.02 -12.01
N TYR A 18 -5.88 12.38 -11.19
CA TYR A 18 -5.44 11.65 -10.01
C TYR A 18 -4.47 10.52 -10.35
N GLN A 19 -4.84 9.63 -11.29
CA GLN A 19 -4.00 8.51 -11.72
C GLN A 19 -2.69 9.00 -12.36
N GLY A 20 -2.76 10.02 -13.23
CA GLY A 20 -1.60 10.49 -13.99
C GLY A 20 -0.62 11.35 -13.20
N VAL A 21 -1.11 12.16 -12.26
CA VAL A 21 -0.28 13.19 -11.59
C VAL A 21 -0.07 12.85 -10.12
N ILE A 22 -1.13 12.60 -9.36
CA ILE A 22 -1.03 12.46 -7.90
C ILE A 22 -0.38 11.13 -7.52
N LEU A 23 -0.90 10.03 -8.08
CA LEU A 23 -0.38 8.69 -7.79
C LEU A 23 1.07 8.54 -8.27
N LYS A 24 1.37 9.10 -9.45
CA LYS A 24 2.73 9.12 -10.00
C LYS A 24 3.70 9.89 -9.09
N THR A 25 3.34 11.12 -8.71
CA THR A 25 4.17 11.94 -7.82
C THR A 25 4.39 11.29 -6.45
N ASN A 26 3.35 10.68 -5.86
CA ASN A 26 3.47 9.96 -4.59
C ASN A 26 4.43 8.77 -4.70
N ASN A 27 4.37 8.01 -5.81
CA ASN A 27 5.27 6.89 -6.03
C ASN A 27 6.72 7.35 -6.26
N GLU A 28 6.93 8.46 -6.96
CA GLU A 28 8.26 9.07 -7.14
C GLU A 28 8.85 9.54 -5.80
N LEU A 29 8.05 10.19 -4.95
CA LEU A 29 8.48 10.59 -3.61
C LEU A 29 8.80 9.39 -2.71
N PHE A 30 7.97 8.35 -2.75
CA PHE A 30 8.23 7.11 -2.03
C PHE A 30 9.53 6.45 -2.48
N GLU A 31 9.80 6.43 -3.79
CA GLU A 31 11.04 5.87 -4.32
C GLU A 31 12.28 6.64 -3.85
N ALA A 32 12.23 7.98 -3.87
CA ALA A 32 13.32 8.82 -3.38
C ALA A 32 13.59 8.60 -1.87
N ASP A 33 12.53 8.51 -1.06
CA ASP A 33 12.63 8.22 0.37
C ASP A 33 13.27 6.83 0.62
N MET A 34 12.88 5.82 -0.16
CA MET A 34 13.43 4.47 -0.04
C MET A 34 14.90 4.38 -0.49
N ASP A 35 15.29 5.10 -1.55
CA ASP A 35 16.67 5.14 -2.02
C ASP A 35 17.58 5.82 -0.99
N LEU A 36 17.10 6.90 -0.34
CA LEU A 36 17.84 7.55 0.75
C LEU A 36 18.02 6.61 1.94
N LEU A 37 16.96 5.90 2.33
CA LEU A 37 16.99 4.93 3.42
C LEU A 37 17.97 3.77 3.14
N LYS A 38 17.99 3.29 1.90
CA LYS A 38 18.95 2.27 1.45
C LYS A 38 20.39 2.75 1.59
N HIS A 39 20.69 3.97 1.14
CA HIS A 39 22.04 4.53 1.28
C HIS A 39 22.46 4.67 2.74
N GLU A 40 21.57 5.11 3.62
CA GLU A 40 21.86 5.20 5.06
C GLU A 40 22.14 3.82 5.67
N PHE A 41 21.35 2.82 5.29
CA PHE A 41 21.51 1.44 5.73
C PHE A 41 22.83 0.82 5.24
N ASP A 42 23.19 1.07 3.98
CA ASP A 42 24.45 0.60 3.38
C ASP A 42 25.66 1.21 4.09
N ILE A 43 25.64 2.52 4.36
CA ILE A 43 26.70 3.22 5.09
C ILE A 43 26.83 2.65 6.52
N TYR A 44 25.71 2.40 7.19
CA TYR A 44 25.72 1.80 8.52
C TYR A 44 26.33 0.40 8.51
N THR A 45 25.92 -0.43 7.55
CA THR A 45 26.39 -1.82 7.41
C THR A 45 27.88 -1.87 7.11
N LEU A 46 28.37 -1.02 6.18
CA LEU A 46 29.80 -0.93 5.86
C LEU A 46 30.65 -0.52 7.06
N LYS A 47 30.17 0.39 7.91
CA LYS A 47 30.90 0.86 9.10
C LYS A 47 30.96 -0.16 10.23
N GLN A 48 30.02 -1.09 10.29
CA GLN A 48 29.83 -2.02 11.42
C GLN A 48 30.00 -3.50 11.01
N ASN A 49 30.37 -3.78 9.76
CA ASN A 49 30.32 -5.11 9.16
C ASN A 49 31.12 -6.18 9.93
N GLU A 50 32.24 -5.78 10.53
CA GLU A 50 33.11 -6.69 11.30
C GLU A 50 32.57 -7.02 12.69
N ILE A 51 31.60 -6.24 13.19
CA ILE A 51 31.07 -6.33 14.55
C ILE A 51 29.82 -7.23 14.61
N PHE A 52 29.15 -7.44 13.47
CA PHE A 52 27.91 -8.22 13.42
C PHE A 52 28.13 -9.72 13.62
N ASN A 53 27.33 -10.31 14.51
CA ASN A 53 27.23 -11.76 14.66
C ASN A 53 26.38 -12.41 13.55
N GLY A 54 26.33 -13.75 13.50
CA GLY A 54 25.61 -14.48 12.44
C GLY A 54 24.12 -14.13 12.34
N SER A 55 23.44 -13.99 13.48
CA SER A 55 22.01 -13.65 13.54
C SER A 55 21.73 -12.22 13.07
N GLU A 56 22.63 -11.29 13.37
CA GLU A 56 22.54 -9.90 12.89
C GLU A 56 22.75 -9.82 11.38
N LYS A 57 23.68 -10.59 10.82
CA LYS A 57 23.92 -10.65 9.37
C LYS A 57 22.72 -11.18 8.60
N GLU A 58 22.06 -12.22 9.11
CA GLU A 58 20.83 -12.75 8.52
C GLU A 58 19.71 -11.69 8.52
N TYR A 59 19.57 -10.95 9.62
CA TYR A 59 18.56 -9.90 9.73
C TYR A 59 18.85 -8.68 8.86
N ILE A 60 20.14 -8.31 8.72
CA ILE A 60 20.58 -7.27 7.79
C ILE A 60 20.22 -7.65 6.36
N ALA A 61 20.50 -8.90 5.96
CA ALA A 61 20.14 -9.41 4.64
C ALA A 61 18.62 -9.31 4.40
N HIS A 62 17.81 -9.75 5.35
CA HIS A 62 16.35 -9.63 5.27
C HIS A 62 15.86 -8.18 5.24
N THR A 63 16.45 -7.29 6.03
CA THR A 63 16.08 -5.87 6.05
C THR A 63 16.43 -5.21 4.72
N GLN A 64 17.56 -5.58 4.12
CA GLN A 64 17.99 -5.09 2.83
C GLN A 64 17.13 -5.62 1.68
N GLU A 65 16.75 -6.90 1.73
CA GLU A 65 15.78 -7.51 0.82
C GLU A 65 14.43 -6.78 0.92
N PHE A 66 13.93 -6.55 2.14
CA PHE A 66 12.70 -5.80 2.37
C PHE A 66 12.75 -4.37 1.80
N ILE A 67 13.84 -3.63 2.03
CA ILE A 67 14.03 -2.29 1.47
C ILE A 67 13.97 -2.31 -0.07
N ASN A 68 14.61 -3.30 -0.70
CA ASN A 68 14.58 -3.46 -2.15
C ASN A 68 13.18 -3.83 -2.66
N ASP A 69 12.49 -4.74 -1.96
CA ASP A 69 11.15 -5.19 -2.33
C ASP A 69 10.12 -4.07 -2.18
N CYS A 70 10.23 -3.22 -1.15
CA CYS A 70 9.38 -2.04 -0.97
C CYS A 70 9.36 -1.15 -2.22
N LYS A 71 10.52 -0.92 -2.84
CA LYS A 71 10.64 -0.13 -4.08
C LYS A 71 9.90 -0.76 -5.25
N VAL A 72 9.94 -2.09 -5.36
CA VAL A 72 9.24 -2.84 -6.41
C VAL A 72 7.73 -2.86 -6.15
N MET A 73 7.32 -3.10 -4.91
CA MET A 73 5.91 -3.13 -4.47
C MET A 73 5.22 -1.79 -4.71
N GLY A 74 5.88 -0.67 -4.37
CA GLY A 74 5.33 0.68 -4.59
C GLY A 74 5.04 1.01 -6.06
N ARG A 75 5.64 0.29 -7.02
CA ARG A 75 5.43 0.48 -8.46
C ARG A 75 4.37 -0.47 -9.06
N ARG A 76 4.02 -1.56 -8.36
CA ARG A 76 3.25 -2.67 -8.95
C ARG A 76 2.01 -3.11 -8.17
N LEU A 77 1.93 -2.85 -6.87
CA LEU A 77 0.77 -3.25 -6.07
C LEU A 77 -0.27 -2.12 -5.97
N THR A 78 -1.51 -2.45 -6.27
CA THR A 78 -2.66 -1.63 -5.89
C THR A 78 -2.84 -1.66 -4.37
N ALA A 79 -3.46 -0.60 -3.81
CA ALA A 79 -3.75 -0.54 -2.38
C ALA A 79 -4.58 -1.75 -1.89
N VAL A 80 -5.46 -2.29 -2.74
CA VAL A 80 -6.31 -3.44 -2.43
C VAL A 80 -5.48 -4.73 -2.31
N GLU A 81 -4.60 -5.00 -3.27
CA GLU A 81 -3.72 -6.17 -3.25
C GLU A 81 -2.83 -6.15 -2.00
N MET A 82 -2.33 -4.98 -1.62
CA MET A 82 -1.45 -4.87 -0.46
C MET A 82 -2.20 -5.08 0.86
N ILE A 83 -3.43 -4.58 0.98
CA ILE A 83 -4.29 -4.84 2.16
C ILE A 83 -4.61 -6.34 2.29
N LEU A 84 -4.90 -7.01 1.17
CA LEU A 84 -5.14 -8.46 1.15
C LEU A 84 -3.90 -9.22 1.61
N SER A 85 -2.72 -8.90 1.09
CA SER A 85 -1.47 -9.52 1.52
C SER A 85 -1.17 -9.30 3.01
N PHE A 86 -1.48 -8.12 3.56
CA PHE A 86 -1.33 -7.88 5.01
C PHE A 86 -2.32 -8.70 5.85
N ALA A 87 -3.57 -8.85 5.40
CA ALA A 87 -4.58 -9.66 6.08
C ALA A 87 -4.20 -11.15 6.07
N ASP A 88 -3.71 -11.65 4.94
CA ASP A 88 -3.21 -13.02 4.80
C ASP A 88 -1.99 -13.27 5.69
N PHE A 89 -1.06 -12.31 5.76
CA PHE A 89 0.11 -12.43 6.63
C PHE A 89 -0.29 -12.44 8.12
N GLN A 90 -1.20 -11.57 8.54
CA GLN A 90 -1.65 -11.50 9.94
C GLN A 90 -2.34 -12.78 10.41
N SER A 91 -3.03 -13.48 9.51
CA SER A 91 -3.71 -14.75 9.80
C SER A 91 -2.80 -15.98 9.68
N SER A 92 -1.56 -15.80 9.19
CA SER A 92 -0.59 -16.88 9.02
C SER A 92 0.08 -17.29 10.34
N LYS A 93 0.50 -18.54 10.44
CA LYS A 93 1.33 -19.04 11.56
C LYS A 93 2.71 -18.39 11.63
N GLU A 94 3.13 -17.72 10.56
CA GLU A 94 4.40 -17.00 10.47
C GLU A 94 4.36 -15.64 11.19
N PHE A 95 3.16 -15.15 11.49
CA PHE A 95 3.00 -13.89 12.23
C PHE A 95 3.58 -13.98 13.64
N ASP A 96 3.21 -15.00 14.42
CA ASP A 96 3.66 -15.15 15.81
C ASP A 96 5.18 -15.41 15.91
N SER A 97 5.72 -16.22 14.98
CA SER A 97 7.17 -16.49 14.92
C SER A 97 7.95 -15.25 14.49
N GLY A 98 7.42 -14.49 13.51
CA GLY A 98 8.00 -13.22 13.05
C GLY A 98 7.99 -12.15 14.14
N VAL A 99 6.91 -12.03 14.91
CA VAL A 99 6.80 -11.09 16.04
C VAL A 99 7.81 -11.43 17.14
N SER A 100 8.00 -12.71 17.45
CA SER A 100 8.98 -13.16 18.45
C SER A 100 10.43 -12.84 18.00
N LYS A 101 10.78 -13.17 16.75
CA LYS A 101 12.11 -12.86 16.15
C LYS A 101 12.37 -11.35 16.11
N SER A 102 11.35 -10.57 15.78
CA SER A 102 11.39 -9.11 15.73
C SER A 102 11.65 -8.47 17.11
N ARG A 103 10.99 -8.99 18.17
CA ARG A 103 11.17 -8.50 19.55
C ARG A 103 12.56 -8.80 20.12
N SER A 104 13.11 -9.99 19.86
CA SER A 104 14.46 -10.34 20.32
C SER A 104 15.53 -9.50 19.62
N LEU A 105 15.35 -9.20 18.34
CA LEU A 105 16.27 -8.39 17.56
C LEU A 105 16.23 -6.90 17.93
N LYS A 106 15.06 -6.34 18.26
CA LYS A 106 14.97 -4.99 18.84
C LYS A 106 15.82 -4.85 20.10
N ALA A 107 15.91 -5.91 20.91
CA ALA A 107 16.73 -5.92 22.11
C ALA A 107 18.24 -6.06 21.81
N MET A 108 18.61 -6.62 20.66
CA MET A 108 20.00 -6.82 20.24
C MET A 108 20.58 -5.62 19.49
N ASN A 109 19.81 -4.98 18.60
CA ASN A 109 20.29 -3.84 17.82
C ASN A 109 19.16 -2.87 17.44
N SER A 110 19.06 -1.76 18.18
CA SER A 110 18.01 -0.76 18.01
C SER A 110 18.06 -0.04 16.66
N LYS A 111 19.26 0.13 16.08
CA LYS A 111 19.42 0.91 14.85
C LYS A 111 18.92 0.16 13.61
N ILE A 112 19.17 -1.15 13.52
CA ILE A 112 18.62 -1.99 12.44
C ILE A 112 17.10 -2.07 12.55
N TRP A 113 16.58 -2.15 13.77
CA TRP A 113 15.15 -2.08 14.04
C TRP A 113 14.52 -0.77 13.54
N ASP A 114 15.16 0.37 13.80
CA ASP A 114 14.68 1.68 13.37
C ASP A 114 14.62 1.80 11.83
N PHE A 115 15.57 1.19 11.11
CA PHE A 115 15.53 1.12 9.64
C PHE A 115 14.35 0.30 9.12
N ASN A 116 14.08 -0.85 9.73
CA ASN A 116 12.94 -1.70 9.36
C ASN A 116 11.60 -0.98 9.63
N VAL A 117 11.45 -0.38 10.82
CA VAL A 117 10.25 0.40 11.18
C VAL A 117 10.06 1.58 10.23
N SER A 118 11.14 2.29 9.87
CA SER A 118 11.07 3.41 8.95
C SER A 118 10.61 2.97 7.55
N SER A 119 11.16 1.87 7.03
CA SER A 119 10.75 1.27 5.76
C SER A 119 9.26 0.90 5.78
N GLY A 120 8.81 0.20 6.83
CA GLY A 120 7.42 -0.19 7.00
C GLY A 120 6.47 1.01 7.13
N ARG A 121 6.88 2.07 7.83
CA ARG A 121 6.10 3.30 7.95
C ARG A 121 5.97 4.02 6.60
N LEU A 122 7.04 4.08 5.80
CA LEU A 122 7.00 4.69 4.47
C LEU A 122 6.04 3.93 3.54
N MET A 123 6.09 2.59 3.58
CA MET A 123 5.18 1.72 2.83
C MET A 123 3.72 1.95 3.27
N ALA A 124 3.44 1.91 4.57
CA ALA A 124 2.09 2.15 5.11
C ALA A 124 1.57 3.55 4.77
N ARG A 125 2.43 4.59 4.81
CA ARG A 125 2.08 5.95 4.42
C ARG A 125 1.72 6.02 2.94
N ASN A 126 2.49 5.36 2.06
CA ASN A 126 2.20 5.35 0.63
C ASN A 126 0.85 4.67 0.34
N VAL A 127 0.58 3.52 0.97
CA VAL A 127 -0.71 2.81 0.85
C VAL A 127 -1.86 3.65 1.35
N THR A 128 -1.72 4.24 2.53
CA THR A 128 -2.80 5.02 3.16
C THR A 128 -3.08 6.29 2.36
N SER A 129 -2.04 6.97 1.87
CA SER A 129 -2.17 8.15 1.01
C SER A 129 -2.91 7.79 -0.29
N ASN A 130 -2.45 6.75 -1.00
CA ASN A 130 -3.07 6.34 -2.26
C ASN A 130 -4.50 5.78 -2.06
N GLY A 131 -4.75 5.04 -0.98
CA GLY A 131 -6.08 4.53 -0.64
C GLY A 131 -7.06 5.62 -0.23
N SER A 132 -6.65 6.53 0.67
CA SER A 132 -7.49 7.63 1.14
C SER A 132 -7.83 8.62 0.03
N LEU A 133 -6.87 8.94 -0.84
CA LEU A 133 -7.11 9.83 -1.97
C LEU A 133 -8.02 9.18 -3.04
N MET A 134 -7.87 7.88 -3.30
CA MET A 134 -8.79 7.14 -4.17
C MET A 134 -10.23 7.15 -3.61
N LEU A 135 -10.39 6.91 -2.31
CA LEU A 135 -11.68 6.99 -1.65
C LEU A 135 -12.26 8.41 -1.69
N PHE A 136 -11.43 9.44 -1.53
CA PHE A 136 -11.87 10.83 -1.64
C PHE A 136 -12.39 11.16 -3.05
N VAL A 137 -11.68 10.74 -4.11
CA VAL A 137 -12.09 10.95 -5.51
C VAL A 137 -13.34 10.15 -5.86
N LEU A 138 -13.50 8.94 -5.33
CA LEU A 138 -14.69 8.10 -5.57
C LEU A 138 -15.86 8.44 -4.62
N SER A 139 -15.63 9.19 -3.55
CA SER A 139 -16.66 9.55 -2.56
C SER A 139 -17.89 10.25 -3.16
N PRO A 140 -17.78 11.17 -4.14
CA PRO A 140 -18.96 11.82 -4.72
C PRO A 140 -19.78 10.84 -5.56
N PHE A 141 -19.12 9.89 -6.23
CA PHE A 141 -19.79 8.82 -6.98
C PHE A 141 -20.51 7.85 -6.03
N LEU A 142 -19.84 7.40 -4.98
CA LEU A 142 -20.44 6.55 -3.94
C LEU A 142 -21.63 7.25 -3.27
N PHE A 143 -21.52 8.54 -2.98
CA PHE A 143 -22.60 9.36 -2.44
C PHE A 143 -23.79 9.44 -3.42
N LEU A 144 -23.54 9.68 -4.71
CA LEU A 144 -24.60 9.69 -5.73
C LEU A 144 -25.29 8.33 -5.88
N VAL A 145 -24.54 7.23 -5.83
CA VAL A 145 -25.10 5.86 -5.84
C VAL A 145 -25.96 5.61 -4.61
N LEU A 146 -25.47 5.99 -3.41
CA LEU A 146 -26.25 5.90 -2.17
C LEU A 146 -27.54 6.72 -2.24
N LEU A 147 -27.45 7.96 -2.71
CA LEU A 147 -28.57 8.89 -2.80
C LEU A 147 -29.60 8.41 -3.85
N TYR A 148 -29.15 7.88 -4.98
CA TYR A 148 -30.01 7.20 -5.96
C TYR A 148 -30.69 5.95 -5.39
N THR A 149 -29.97 5.17 -4.58
CA THR A 149 -30.52 3.96 -3.92
C THR A 149 -31.63 4.34 -2.93
N ILE A 150 -31.43 5.42 -2.17
CA ILE A 150 -32.42 5.96 -1.23
C ILE A 150 -33.67 6.49 -1.97
N ILE A 151 -33.48 7.28 -3.04
CA ILE A 151 -34.59 7.88 -3.80
C ILE A 151 -35.36 6.83 -4.62
N SER A 152 -34.68 5.85 -5.21
CA SER A 152 -35.32 4.86 -6.09
C SER A 152 -36.04 3.74 -5.34
N GLY A 153 -35.87 3.63 -4.02
CA GLY A 153 -36.45 2.56 -3.19
C GLY A 153 -35.96 1.14 -3.52
N ARG A 154 -35.05 0.99 -4.50
CA ARG A 154 -34.45 -0.28 -4.88
C ARG A 154 -33.28 -0.58 -3.95
N LYS A 155 -33.38 -1.65 -3.16
CA LYS A 155 -32.23 -2.19 -2.40
C LYS A 155 -31.08 -2.52 -3.37
N LEU A 156 -29.84 -2.19 -2.99
CA LEU A 156 -28.58 -2.45 -3.69
C LEU A 156 -28.37 -3.89 -4.22
N ARG A 157 -29.22 -4.86 -3.86
CA ARG A 157 -29.20 -6.26 -4.34
C ARG A 157 -29.15 -6.44 -5.85
N THR A 158 -29.62 -5.48 -6.65
CA THR A 158 -29.56 -5.58 -8.12
C THR A 158 -28.19 -5.19 -8.70
N ILE A 159 -27.38 -4.43 -7.95
CA ILE A 159 -26.01 -4.10 -8.36
C ILE A 159 -25.10 -5.30 -8.12
N ASP A 160 -25.24 -6.03 -7.01
CA ASP A 160 -24.50 -7.28 -6.74
C ASP A 160 -24.74 -8.34 -7.84
N GLN A 161 -26.01 -8.53 -8.24
CA GLN A 161 -26.35 -9.47 -9.32
C GLN A 161 -25.81 -9.05 -10.70
N ASN A 162 -25.60 -7.74 -10.92
CA ASN A 162 -25.06 -7.24 -12.18
C ASN A 162 -23.53 -7.18 -12.17
N LEU A 163 -22.89 -7.02 -11.01
CA LEU A 163 -21.44 -7.13 -10.83
C LEU A 163 -20.96 -8.58 -10.99
N GLU A 164 -21.71 -9.56 -10.46
CA GLU A 164 -21.47 -10.99 -10.74
C GLU A 164 -21.61 -11.32 -12.22
N ARG A 165 -22.58 -10.71 -12.93
CA ARG A 165 -22.74 -10.88 -14.38
C ARG A 165 -21.67 -10.19 -15.23
N LEU A 166 -21.03 -9.14 -14.70
CA LEU A 166 -19.91 -8.46 -15.36
C LEU A 166 -18.59 -9.21 -15.13
N SER A 167 -18.36 -9.81 -13.96
CA SER A 167 -17.16 -10.63 -13.72
C SER A 167 -17.20 -11.96 -14.47
N THR A 168 -18.39 -12.56 -14.63
CA THR A 168 -18.56 -13.84 -15.36
C THR A 168 -18.55 -13.72 -16.88
N ARG A 169 -18.54 -12.51 -17.45
CA ARG A 169 -18.39 -12.30 -18.91
C ARG A 169 -16.94 -12.12 -19.36
N HIS A 170 -15.99 -12.09 -18.43
CA HIS A 170 -14.56 -11.98 -18.70
C HIS A 170 -13.74 -13.20 -18.25
N CYS A 171 -14.39 -14.33 -17.99
CA CYS A 171 -13.78 -15.65 -17.99
C CYS A 171 -14.18 -16.41 -19.26
#